data_AF-A0A9W9ZI53-F1
#
_entry.id   AF-A0A9W9ZI53-F1
#
_cell.length_a   1.000
_cell.length_b   1.000
_cell.length_c   1.000
_cell.angle_alpha   90.00
_cell.angle_beta   90.00
_cell.angle_gamma   90.00
#
_symmetry.space_group_name_H-M   'P 1'
#
loop_
_entity.id
_entity.type
_entity.pdbx_description
1 polymer ?
#
loop_
_entity_poly.entity_id
_entity_poly.type
_entity_poly.pdbx_seq_one_letter_code
_entity_poly.pdbx_strand_id
1 'polypeptide(L)'
;MARAACRKLISICKDPMARAACSKLIRICKAPMARAACSKLISLCKAPMARAACNKQISICKAPMVRAACNKLISICKAAMARAACNKLIRICKAPMARAACNKLISICKDPMARAACSKQKSICKAPMARAACNKQTSICKAPMARAACNKLISICKAPMARAAC
;
A
#
# COMPACT_ATOMS: atom_id res chain seq x y z
N MET A 1 6.49 13.36 -23.73
CA MET A 1 6.38 12.95 -22.31
C MET A 1 6.18 14.19 -21.43
N ALA A 2 5.03 14.34 -20.77
CA ALA A 2 4.73 15.56 -20.02
C ALA A 2 5.45 15.64 -18.65
N ARG A 3 5.98 16.82 -18.33
CA ARG A 3 6.44 17.24 -17.01
C ARG A 3 5.58 18.42 -16.56
N ALA A 4 5.06 18.39 -15.33
CA ALA A 4 4.26 19.49 -14.78
C ALA A 4 4.79 19.90 -13.40
N ALA A 5 5.01 21.20 -13.22
CA ALA A 5 5.34 21.83 -11.93
C ALA A 5 4.29 22.90 -11.62
N CYS A 6 3.39 22.65 -10.65
CA CYS A 6 2.25 23.53 -10.39
C CYS A 6 1.83 23.53 -8.92
N ARG A 7 1.13 24.57 -8.46
CA ARG A 7 0.54 24.61 -7.12
C ARG A 7 -0.64 23.64 -7.00
N LYS A 8 -1.51 23.60 -8.02
CA LYS A 8 -2.62 22.66 -8.15
C LYS A 8 -2.69 22.17 -9.59
N LEU A 9 -2.91 20.89 -9.77
CA LEU A 9 -3.17 20.29 -11.09
C LEU A 9 -4.36 19.35 -10.96
N ILE A 10 -5.36 19.54 -11.83
CA ILE A 10 -6.42 18.58 -12.07
C ILE A 10 -6.23 18.12 -13.51
N SER A 11 -6.05 16.82 -13.72
CA SER A 11 -5.78 16.28 -15.05
C SER A 11 -6.60 15.03 -15.31
N ILE A 12 -7.27 15.04 -16.46
CA ILE A 12 -7.90 13.88 -17.07
C ILE A 12 -7.11 13.58 -18.32
N CYS A 13 -6.33 12.50 -18.32
CA CYS A 13 -5.40 12.21 -19.41
C CYS A 13 -5.47 10.74 -19.83
N LYS A 14 -5.43 10.53 -21.16
CA LYS A 14 -5.24 9.21 -21.76
C LYS A 14 -3.76 8.89 -21.97
N ASP A 15 -2.89 9.89 -21.93
CA ASP A 15 -1.47 9.75 -22.21
C ASP A 15 -0.61 9.49 -20.96
N PRO A 16 0.54 8.80 -21.13
CA PRO A 16 1.48 8.56 -20.06
C PRO A 16 2.14 9.86 -19.57
N MET A 17 2.27 9.97 -18.26
CA MET A 17 2.95 11.11 -17.62
C MET A 17 4.28 10.64 -17.02
N ALA A 18 5.38 11.25 -17.46
CA ALA A 18 6.70 10.89 -16.98
C ALA A 18 6.95 11.44 -15.58
N ARG A 19 6.61 12.71 -15.32
CA ARG A 19 6.85 13.34 -14.03
C ARG A 19 5.80 14.40 -13.68
N ALA A 20 5.35 14.40 -12.44
CA ALA A 20 4.56 15.51 -11.88
C ALA A 20 5.12 15.94 -10.53
N ALA A 21 5.28 17.25 -10.35
CA ALA A 21 5.68 17.91 -9.11
C ALA A 21 4.63 18.96 -8.74
N CYS A 22 3.74 18.67 -7.80
CA CYS A 22 2.66 19.61 -7.47
C CYS A 22 2.34 19.65 -5.97
N SER A 23 1.89 20.79 -5.44
CA SER A 23 1.40 20.81 -4.05
C SER A 23 0.12 19.99 -3.90
N LYS A 24 -0.82 20.08 -4.86
CA LYS A 24 -1.98 19.20 -4.96
C LYS A 24 -2.15 18.68 -6.39
N LEU A 25 -2.24 17.37 -6.55
CA LEU A 25 -2.50 16.72 -7.84
C LEU A 25 -3.74 15.83 -7.72
N ILE A 26 -4.72 16.07 -8.57
CA ILE A 26 -5.87 15.18 -8.78
C ILE A 26 -5.76 14.65 -10.20
N ARG A 27 -5.67 13.33 -10.35
CA ARG A 27 -5.51 12.72 -11.66
C ARG A 27 -6.49 11.58 -11.88
N ILE A 28 -7.15 11.62 -13.02
CA ILE A 28 -7.97 10.52 -13.53
C ILE A 28 -7.33 10.07 -14.84
N CYS A 29 -6.84 8.82 -14.88
CA CYS A 29 -6.03 8.39 -16.00
C CYS A 29 -6.26 6.95 -16.45
N LYS A 30 -6.08 6.71 -17.75
CA LYS A 30 -5.97 5.34 -18.30
C LYS A 30 -4.52 4.90 -18.52
N ALA A 31 -3.57 5.83 -18.53
CA ALA A 31 -2.16 5.56 -18.84
C ALA A 31 -1.23 5.58 -17.62
N PRO A 32 -0.05 4.93 -17.72
CA PRO A 32 0.88 4.79 -16.61
C PRO A 32 1.46 6.14 -16.18
N MET A 33 1.92 6.17 -14.93
CA MET A 33 2.69 7.29 -14.40
C MET A 33 4.01 6.78 -13.83
N ALA A 34 5.10 7.33 -14.33
CA ALA A 34 6.42 6.90 -13.91
C ALA A 34 6.77 7.49 -12.52
N ARG A 35 6.59 8.79 -12.31
CA ARG A 35 6.95 9.46 -11.05
C ARG A 35 6.00 10.58 -10.66
N ALA A 36 5.53 10.58 -9.41
CA ALA A 36 4.81 11.70 -8.79
C ALA A 36 5.51 12.13 -7.49
N ALA A 37 5.73 13.44 -7.35
CA ALA A 37 6.21 14.08 -6.14
C ALA A 37 5.22 15.18 -5.73
N CYS A 38 4.41 14.94 -4.70
CA CYS A 38 3.34 15.89 -4.35
C CYS A 38 3.08 15.99 -2.84
N SER A 39 2.63 17.15 -2.37
CA SER A 39 2.14 17.25 -0.98
C SER A 39 0.83 16.48 -0.80
N LYS A 40 -0.10 16.58 -1.76
CA LYS A 40 -1.32 15.76 -1.80
C LYS A 40 -1.52 15.19 -3.20
N LEU A 41 -1.68 13.87 -3.29
CA LEU A 41 -1.98 13.15 -4.52
C LEU A 41 -3.30 12.39 -4.37
N ILE A 42 -4.24 12.63 -5.27
CA ILE A 42 -5.44 11.83 -5.45
C ILE A 42 -5.39 11.25 -6.86
N SER A 43 -5.38 9.92 -6.97
CA SER A 43 -5.24 9.24 -8.25
C SER A 43 -6.33 8.20 -8.43
N LEU A 44 -7.09 8.30 -9.52
CA LEU A 44 -7.97 7.24 -10.02
C LEU A 44 -7.41 6.74 -11.34
N CYS A 45 -6.75 5.58 -11.34
CA CYS A 45 -6.03 5.12 -12.52
C CYS A 45 -6.26 3.65 -12.85
N LYS A 46 -6.42 3.36 -14.14
CA LYS A 46 -6.50 1.98 -14.64
C LYS A 46 -5.12 1.37 -14.91
N ALA A 47 -4.08 2.19 -15.06
CA ALA A 47 -2.72 1.80 -15.41
C ALA A 47 -1.74 1.90 -14.23
N PRO A 48 -0.56 1.24 -14.33
CA PRO A 48 0.36 1.12 -13.21
C PRO A 48 1.00 2.46 -12.83
N MET A 49 1.37 2.55 -11.55
CA MET A 49 2.16 3.66 -11.02
C MET A 49 3.50 3.13 -10.52
N ALA A 50 4.59 3.60 -11.13
CA ALA A 50 5.91 3.07 -10.80
C ALA A 50 6.43 3.66 -9.48
N ARG A 51 6.36 4.98 -9.29
CA ARG A 51 6.88 5.64 -8.08
C ARG A 51 6.01 6.82 -7.65
N ALA A 52 5.61 6.84 -6.39
CA ALA A 52 4.99 7.99 -5.74
C ALA A 52 5.74 8.36 -4.46
N ALA A 53 6.08 9.64 -4.34
CA ALA A 53 6.65 10.24 -3.14
C ALA A 53 5.73 11.39 -2.69
N CYS A 54 4.93 11.19 -1.65
CA CYS A 54 3.93 12.18 -1.26
C CYS A 54 3.74 12.34 0.25
N ASN A 55 3.34 13.53 0.70
CA ASN A 55 2.91 13.68 2.09
C ASN A 55 1.59 12.93 2.36
N LYS A 56 0.61 13.10 1.48
CA LYS A 56 -0.66 12.34 1.51
C LYS A 56 -0.96 11.80 0.12
N GLN A 57 -1.20 10.50 0.02
CA GLN A 57 -1.64 9.86 -1.21
C GLN A 57 -2.95 9.10 -0.96
N ILE A 58 -3.93 9.33 -1.83
CA ILE A 58 -5.14 8.53 -1.95
C ILE A 58 -5.14 7.95 -3.36
N SER A 59 -5.18 6.62 -3.46
CA SER A 59 -5.08 5.92 -4.74
C SER A 59 -6.19 4.90 -4.88
N ILE A 60 -6.94 5.00 -5.97
CA ILE A 60 -7.91 3.98 -6.41
C ILE A 60 -7.41 3.45 -7.75
N CYS A 61 -6.82 2.25 -7.74
CA CYS A 61 -6.17 1.70 -8.93
C CYS A 61 -6.60 0.28 -9.27
N LYS A 62 -6.75 0.00 -10.56
CA LYS A 62 -6.93 -1.37 -11.05
C LYS A 62 -5.60 -2.08 -11.33
N ALA A 63 -4.53 -1.33 -11.56
CA ALA A 63 -3.21 -1.81 -11.94
C ALA A 63 -2.20 -1.73 -10.77
N PRO A 64 -1.07 -2.46 -10.87
CA PRO A 64 -0.10 -2.57 -9.78
C PRO A 64 0.60 -1.25 -9.47
N MET A 65 1.03 -1.13 -8.21
CA MET A 65 1.86 -0.04 -7.75
C MET A 65 3.23 -0.58 -7.30
N VAL A 66 4.29 -0.09 -7.91
CA VAL A 66 5.63 -0.66 -7.71
C VAL A 66 6.27 -0.12 -6.44
N ARG A 67 6.31 1.20 -6.25
CA ARG A 67 6.88 1.84 -5.05
C ARG A 67 6.06 3.04 -4.59
N ALA A 68 5.70 3.04 -3.31
CA ALA A 68 5.09 4.17 -2.63
C ALA A 68 5.91 4.58 -1.40
N ALA A 69 6.29 5.85 -1.33
CA ALA A 69 6.94 6.46 -0.17
C ALA A 69 6.07 7.62 0.31
N CYS A 70 5.34 7.47 1.42
CA CYS A 70 4.38 8.48 1.84
C CYS A 70 4.27 8.66 3.35
N ASN A 71 3.96 9.87 3.81
CA ASN A 71 3.59 10.05 5.21
C ASN A 71 2.25 9.37 5.52
N LYS A 72 1.25 9.55 4.66
CA LYS A 72 -0.03 8.82 4.74
C LYS A 72 -0.40 8.28 3.36
N LEU A 73 -0.61 6.97 3.26
CA LEU A 73 -1.09 6.30 2.06
C LEU A 73 -2.43 5.61 2.34
N ILE A 74 -3.45 5.95 1.55
CA ILE A 74 -4.72 5.24 1.49
C ILE A 74 -4.83 4.63 0.09
N SER A 75 -4.93 3.32 0.02
CA SER A 75 -4.91 2.60 -1.25
C SER A 75 -6.06 1.60 -1.33
N ILE A 76 -6.88 1.76 -2.36
CA ILE A 76 -7.94 0.83 -2.73
C ILE A 76 -7.58 0.25 -4.09
N CYS A 77 -7.04 -0.97 -4.11
CA CYS A 77 -6.45 -1.54 -5.32
C CYS A 77 -6.92 -2.96 -5.60
N LYS A 78 -7.21 -3.25 -6.88
CA LYS A 78 -7.43 -4.64 -7.31
C LYS A 78 -6.13 -5.41 -7.52
N ALA A 79 -5.05 -4.71 -7.89
CA ALA A 79 -3.76 -5.32 -8.22
C ALA A 79 -2.70 -5.17 -7.12
N ALA A 80 -1.59 -5.88 -7.31
CA ALA A 80 -0.54 -6.06 -6.32
C ALA A 80 0.22 -4.76 -6.03
N MET A 81 0.79 -4.69 -4.83
CA MET A 81 1.73 -3.63 -4.44
C MET A 81 3.07 -4.26 -4.06
N ALA A 82 4.13 -3.87 -4.77
CA ALA A 82 5.44 -4.48 -4.55
C ALA A 82 6.11 -3.93 -3.29
N ARG A 83 6.17 -2.61 -3.11
CA ARG A 83 6.83 -1.97 -1.95
C ARG A 83 6.08 -0.72 -1.48
N ALA A 84 5.81 -0.66 -0.17
CA ALA A 84 5.32 0.55 0.49
C ALA A 84 6.18 0.88 1.70
N ALA A 85 6.65 2.13 1.77
CA ALA A 85 7.35 2.70 2.91
C ALA A 85 6.55 3.91 3.40
N CYS A 86 5.82 3.79 4.52
CA CYS A 86 4.91 4.86 4.95
C CYS A 86 4.83 5.03 6.46
N ASN A 87 4.57 6.24 6.94
CA ASN A 87 4.25 6.44 8.36
C ASN A 87 2.90 5.79 8.72
N LYS A 88 1.88 6.01 7.89
CA LYS A 88 0.58 5.32 8.01
C LYS A 88 0.15 4.77 6.66
N LEU A 89 -0.15 3.47 6.62
CA LEU A 89 -0.68 2.79 5.46
C LEU A 89 -2.06 2.20 5.78
N ILE A 90 -3.06 2.60 5.01
CA ILE A 90 -4.39 1.98 5.00
C ILE A 90 -4.57 1.36 3.62
N ARG A 91 -4.77 0.04 3.57
CA ARG A 91 -4.89 -0.69 2.31
C ARG A 91 -6.12 -1.58 2.32
N ILE A 92 -6.93 -1.45 1.27
CA ILE A 92 -8.03 -2.36 0.95
C ILE A 92 -7.72 -2.97 -0.41
N CYS A 93 -7.51 -4.27 -0.45
CA CYS A 93 -7.01 -4.90 -1.66
C CYS A 93 -7.57 -6.29 -1.93
N LYS A 94 -7.63 -6.66 -3.22
CA LYS A 94 -7.82 -8.07 -3.57
C LYS A 94 -6.47 -8.79 -3.64
N ALA A 95 -5.48 -8.18 -4.30
CA ALA A 95 -4.17 -8.73 -4.65
C ALA A 95 -3.06 -8.66 -3.58
N PRO A 96 -2.00 -9.47 -3.72
CA PRO A 96 -0.95 -9.59 -2.71
C PRO A 96 -0.11 -8.32 -2.52
N MET A 97 0.57 -8.26 -1.37
CA MET A 97 1.63 -7.27 -1.10
C MET A 97 2.94 -7.97 -0.78
N ALA A 98 3.99 -7.60 -1.53
CA ALA A 98 5.29 -8.22 -1.34
C ALA A 98 5.99 -7.65 -0.09
N ARG A 99 6.04 -6.32 0.07
CA ARG A 99 6.75 -5.68 1.19
C ARG A 99 6.06 -4.41 1.69
N ALA A 100 5.84 -4.33 3.01
CA ALA A 100 5.46 -3.10 3.71
C ALA A 100 6.43 -2.80 4.85
N ALA A 101 6.91 -1.56 4.91
CA ALA A 101 7.66 -1.01 6.03
C ALA A 101 6.93 0.24 6.54
N CYS A 102 6.23 0.15 7.68
CA CYS A 102 5.37 1.25 8.14
C CYS A 102 5.32 1.41 9.66
N ASN A 103 5.16 2.62 10.17
CA ASN A 103 4.89 2.79 11.61
C ASN A 103 3.52 2.22 12.00
N LYS A 104 2.50 2.46 11.17
CA LYS A 104 1.14 1.89 11.34
C LYS A 104 0.64 1.31 10.03
N LEU A 105 0.27 0.03 10.05
CA LEU A 105 -0.34 -0.68 8.93
C LEU A 105 -1.76 -1.13 9.29
N ILE A 106 -2.74 -0.75 8.47
CA ILE A 106 -4.09 -1.27 8.50
C ILE A 106 -4.36 -1.89 7.12
N SER A 107 -4.58 -3.20 7.08
CA SER A 107 -4.76 -3.92 5.81
C SER A 107 -6.02 -4.80 5.86
N ILE A 108 -6.88 -4.66 4.86
CA ILE A 108 -8.01 -5.56 4.60
C ILE A 108 -7.78 -6.17 3.23
N CYS A 109 -7.39 -7.44 3.17
CA CYS A 109 -6.98 -8.05 1.91
C CYS A 109 -7.47 -9.50 1.74
N LYS A 110 -7.79 -9.87 0.50
CA LYS A 110 -8.10 -11.27 0.19
C LYS A 110 -6.83 -12.11 0.07
N ASP A 111 -5.84 -11.59 -0.65
CA ASP A 111 -4.60 -12.29 -1.01
C ASP A 111 -3.44 -12.08 -0.02
N PRO A 112 -2.37 -12.91 -0.11
CA PRO A 112 -1.34 -12.97 0.92
C PRO A 112 -0.49 -11.70 1.02
N MET A 113 0.08 -11.53 2.21
CA MET A 113 1.14 -10.55 2.45
C MET A 113 2.45 -11.29 2.74
N ALA A 114 3.46 -11.04 1.91
CA ALA A 114 4.71 -11.78 2.01
C ALA A 114 5.60 -11.29 3.16
N ARG A 115 5.77 -9.96 3.29
CA ARG A 115 6.61 -9.35 4.35
C ARG A 115 6.02 -8.03 4.86
N ALA A 116 5.86 -7.93 6.16
CA ALA A 116 5.51 -6.69 6.85
C ALA A 116 6.50 -6.42 8.00
N ALA A 117 7.01 -5.20 8.06
CA ALA A 117 7.82 -4.69 9.16
C ALA A 117 7.16 -3.42 9.68
N CYS A 118 6.48 -3.49 10.83
CA CYS A 118 5.70 -2.35 11.32
C CYS A 118 5.71 -2.19 12.84
N SER A 119 5.67 -0.97 13.38
CA SER A 119 5.50 -0.82 14.84
C SER A 119 4.12 -1.32 15.30
N LYS A 120 3.07 -1.03 14.52
CA LYS A 120 1.70 -1.51 14.78
C LYS A 120 1.06 -2.02 13.51
N GLN A 121 0.53 -3.25 13.55
CA GLN A 121 -0.19 -3.85 12.44
C GLN A 121 -1.59 -4.29 12.87
N LYS A 122 -2.59 -3.89 12.09
CA LYS A 122 -3.95 -4.44 12.13
C LYS A 122 -4.27 -5.04 10.76
N SER A 123 -4.58 -6.33 10.71
CA SER A 123 -4.87 -7.02 9.44
C SER A 123 -6.11 -7.89 9.51
N ILE A 124 -6.95 -7.79 8.49
CA ILE A 124 -8.05 -8.71 8.23
C ILE A 124 -7.77 -9.38 6.88
N CYS A 125 -7.45 -10.68 6.89
CA CYS A 125 -6.99 -11.37 5.70
C CYS A 125 -7.70 -12.72 5.48
N LYS A 126 -8.00 -13.05 4.22
CA LYS A 126 -8.45 -14.43 3.91
C LYS A 126 -7.25 -15.37 3.73
N ALA A 127 -6.23 -14.90 3.01
CA ALA A 127 -5.00 -15.62 2.69
C ALA A 127 -3.91 -15.51 3.76
N PRO A 128 -2.88 -16.37 3.70
CA PRO A 128 -1.83 -16.44 4.70
C PRO A 128 -0.93 -15.20 4.72
N MET A 129 -0.29 -14.97 5.87
CA MET A 129 0.79 -14.01 6.00
C MET A 129 2.10 -14.76 6.21
N ALA A 130 3.07 -14.56 5.32
CA ALA A 130 4.30 -15.35 5.33
C ALA A 130 5.27 -14.88 6.43
N ARG A 131 5.52 -13.56 6.55
CA ARG A 131 6.41 -12.99 7.55
C ARG A 131 5.91 -11.64 8.05
N ALA A 132 5.72 -11.51 9.36
CA ALA A 132 5.45 -10.25 10.03
C ALA A 132 6.45 -10.01 11.16
N ALA A 133 7.05 -8.83 11.20
CA ALA A 133 7.90 -8.36 12.28
C ALA A 133 7.31 -7.05 12.82
N CYS A 134 6.63 -7.11 13.97
CA CYS A 134 5.92 -5.94 14.50
C CYS A 134 5.95 -5.82 16.02
N ASN A 135 6.04 -4.61 16.59
CA ASN A 135 5.96 -4.48 18.06
C ASN A 135 4.56 -4.89 18.59
N LYS A 136 3.49 -4.53 17.85
CA LYS A 136 2.11 -4.92 18.17
C LYS A 136 1.40 -5.40 16.91
N GLN A 137 0.88 -6.62 16.93
CA GLN A 137 0.11 -7.19 15.84
C GLN A 137 -1.28 -7.61 16.32
N THR A 138 -2.30 -7.19 15.57
CA THR A 138 -3.67 -7.69 15.70
C THR A 138 -4.13 -8.22 14.36
N SER A 139 -4.47 -9.49 14.29
CA SER A 139 -4.83 -10.16 13.03
C SER A 139 -6.10 -11.00 13.16
N ILE A 140 -6.98 -10.86 12.18
CA ILE A 140 -8.13 -11.76 11.98
C ILE A 140 -7.92 -12.43 10.62
N CYS A 141 -7.61 -13.73 10.62
CA CYS A 141 -7.30 -14.44 9.38
C CYS A 141 -8.05 -15.77 9.25
N LYS A 142 -8.41 -16.15 8.02
CA LYS A 142 -8.91 -17.51 7.77
C LYS A 142 -7.76 -18.51 7.60
N ALA A 143 -6.68 -18.08 6.96
CA ALA A 143 -5.50 -18.89 6.66
C ALA A 143 -4.38 -18.73 7.71
N PRO A 144 -3.43 -19.68 7.77
CA PRO A 144 -2.35 -19.68 8.76
C PRO A 144 -1.38 -18.50 8.56
N MET A 145 -0.70 -18.11 9.64
CA MET A 145 0.49 -17.25 9.55
C MET A 145 1.75 -18.09 9.71
N ALA A 146 2.68 -17.97 8.76
CA ALA A 146 3.85 -18.83 8.74
C ALA A 146 4.92 -18.40 9.75
N ARG A 147 5.21 -17.09 9.85
CA ARG A 147 6.15 -16.54 10.83
C ARG A 147 5.72 -15.16 11.33
N ALA A 148 5.57 -15.02 12.65
CA ALA A 148 5.36 -13.74 13.31
C ALA A 148 6.45 -13.53 14.38
N ALA A 149 7.08 -12.35 14.38
CA ALA A 149 8.02 -11.89 15.39
C ALA A 149 7.46 -10.60 16.01
N CYS A 150 6.81 -10.67 17.17
CA CYS A 150 6.09 -9.53 17.73
C CYS A 150 6.02 -9.49 19.27
N ASN A 151 6.40 -8.39 19.91
CA ASN A 151 6.29 -8.28 21.39
C ASN A 151 4.86 -8.45 21.93
N LYS A 152 3.84 -8.14 21.11
CA LYS A 152 2.43 -8.40 21.47
C LYS A 152 1.64 -8.86 20.25
N LEU A 153 1.05 -10.05 20.34
CA LEU A 153 0.24 -10.65 19.30
C LEU A 153 -1.17 -10.95 19.81
N ILE A 154 -2.17 -10.45 19.09
CA ILE A 154 -3.58 -10.82 19.25
C ILE A 154 -4.03 -11.39 17.91
N SER A 155 -4.34 -12.68 17.88
CA SER A 155 -4.70 -13.36 16.64
C SER A 155 -5.97 -14.17 16.79
N ILE A 156 -6.93 -13.94 15.89
CA ILE A 156 -8.12 -14.75 15.72
C ILE A 156 -7.99 -15.44 14.37
N CYS A 157 -7.51 -16.68 14.37
CA CYS A 157 -7.30 -17.45 13.15
C CYS A 157 -8.00 -18.80 13.21
N LYS A 158 -8.64 -19.21 12.12
CA LYS A 158 -9.19 -20.58 11.99
C LYS A 158 -8.09 -21.64 11.86
N ALA A 159 -6.94 -21.27 11.31
CA ALA A 159 -5.80 -22.14 11.12
C ALA A 159 -4.65 -21.79 12.09
N PRO A 160 -3.87 -22.78 12.55
CA PRO A 160 -2.78 -22.57 13.49
C PRO A 160 -1.66 -21.70 12.88
N MET A 161 -0.88 -21.05 13.75
CA MET A 161 0.34 -20.35 13.34
C MET A 161 1.51 -21.34 13.32
N ALA A 162 2.28 -21.36 12.23
CA ALA A 162 3.39 -22.30 12.11
C ALA A 162 4.58 -21.91 13.01
N ARG A 163 4.82 -20.61 13.22
CA ARG A 163 5.86 -20.12 14.14
C ARG A 163 5.54 -18.71 14.62
N ALA A 164 5.48 -18.54 15.94
CA ALA A 164 5.36 -17.23 16.60
C ALA A 164 6.51 -17.08 17.60
N ALA A 165 7.22 -15.95 17.52
CA ALA A 165 8.16 -15.49 18.54
C ALA A 165 7.60 -14.17 19.06
N CYS A 166 7.10 -14.15 20.30
CA CYS A 166 6.44 -12.99 20.88
C CYS A 166 6.96 -12.73 22.29
#